data_AF-A0A967JWY0-F1
#
_entry.id   AF-A0A967JWY0-F1
#
_cell.length_a   1.000
_cell.length_b   1.000
_cell.length_c   1.000
_cell.angle_alpha   90.00
_cell.angle_beta   90.00
_cell.angle_gamma   90.00
#
_symmetry.space_group_name_H-M   'P 1'
#
loop_
_entity.id
_entity.type
_entity.pdbx_description
1 polymer ?
#
loop_
_entity_poly.entity_id
_entity_poly.type
_entity_poly.pdbx_seq_one_letter_code
_entity_poly.pdbx_strand_id
1 'polypeptide(L)'
;MVEVGISPMDAITISTANAADLMRLEKTGRIREGAVADLLAVDGNPLEDIEAVANSAHHRLVLKRGRPVTRVPVAEGRSAAALAAAQ
;
A
#
# COMPACT_ATOMS: atom_id res chain seq x y z
N MET A 1 11.00 -0.90 -8.53
CA MET A 1 10.17 -1.19 -9.73
C MET A 1 10.35 -0.11 -10.79
N VAL A 2 10.01 1.14 -10.48
CA VAL A 2 10.19 2.25 -11.42
C VAL A 2 11.68 2.50 -11.73
N GLU A 3 12.55 2.40 -10.72
CA GLU A 3 14.01 2.50 -10.88
C GLU A 3 14.62 1.51 -11.89
N VAL A 4 13.94 0.38 -12.16
CA VAL A 4 14.39 -0.63 -13.12
C VAL A 4 13.64 -0.53 -14.47
N GLY A 5 12.95 0.58 -14.71
CA GLY A 5 12.33 0.91 -16.00
C GLY A 5 10.85 0.55 -16.15
N ILE A 6 10.17 0.10 -15.09
CA ILE A 6 8.72 -0.14 -15.12
C ILE A 6 7.99 1.21 -15.02
N SER A 7 6.95 1.44 -15.82
CA SER A 7 6.19 2.69 -15.74
C SER A 7 5.49 2.83 -14.36
N PRO A 8 5.28 4.06 -13.84
CA PRO A 8 4.56 4.26 -12.59
C PRO A 8 3.16 3.62 -12.58
N MET A 9 2.43 3.73 -13.70
CA MET A 9 1.10 3.14 -13.85
C MET A 9 1.16 1.60 -13.76
N ASP A 10 2.14 0.97 -14.42
CA ASP A 10 2.32 -0.48 -14.36
C ASP A 10 2.73 -0.92 -12.95
N ALA A 11 3.60 -0.16 -12.27
CA ALA A 11 3.99 -0.46 -10.89
C ALA A 11 2.78 -0.45 -9.94
N ILE A 12 1.87 0.52 -10.09
CA ILE A 12 0.61 0.58 -9.34
C ILE A 12 -0.29 -0.61 -9.69
N THR A 13 -0.44 -0.91 -10.97
CA THR A 13 -1.32 -2.01 -11.43
C THR A 13 -0.83 -3.37 -10.94
N ILE A 14 0.49 -3.62 -11.03
CA ILE A 14 1.15 -4.82 -10.53
C ILE A 14 0.93 -4.98 -9.02
N SER A 15 1.10 -3.90 -8.25
CA SER A 15 0.98 -3.91 -6.78
C SER A 15 -0.47 -3.88 -6.27
N THR A 16 -1.46 -3.80 -7.15
CA THR A 16 -2.89 -3.75 -6.78
C THR A 16 -3.69 -4.84 -7.49
N ALA A 17 -4.19 -4.57 -8.71
CA ALA A 17 -5.09 -5.46 -9.42
C ALA A 17 -4.43 -6.81 -9.75
N ASN A 18 -3.19 -6.81 -10.28
CA ASN A 18 -2.51 -8.06 -10.62
C ASN A 18 -2.13 -8.87 -9.37
N ALA A 19 -1.71 -8.20 -8.29
CA ALA A 19 -1.45 -8.87 -7.02
C ALA A 19 -2.72 -9.52 -6.47
N ALA A 20 -3.87 -8.84 -6.55
CA ALA A 20 -5.15 -9.41 -6.17
C ALA A 20 -5.52 -10.62 -7.03
N ASP A 21 -5.29 -10.57 -8.34
CA ASP A 21 -5.55 -11.70 -9.26
C ASP A 21 -4.65 -12.90 -8.96
N LEU A 22 -3.35 -12.65 -8.76
CA LEU A 22 -2.37 -13.69 -8.41
C LEU A 22 -2.78 -14.41 -7.12
N MET A 23 -3.29 -13.65 -6.15
CA MET A 23 -3.74 -14.17 -4.85
C MET A 23 -5.20 -14.67 -4.87
N ARG A 24 -5.88 -14.62 -6.03
CA ARG A 24 -7.30 -14.99 -6.21
C ARG A 24 -8.25 -14.23 -5.26
N LEU A 25 -7.96 -12.95 -5.03
CA LEU A 25 -8.74 -12.05 -4.19
C LEU A 25 -9.67 -11.20 -5.06
N GLU A 26 -10.90 -11.65 -5.27
CA GLU A 26 -11.82 -11.01 -6.22
C GLU A 26 -12.29 -9.61 -5.82
N LYS A 27 -12.33 -9.32 -4.52
CA LYS A 27 -12.94 -8.10 -3.98
C LYS A 27 -11.93 -7.01 -3.59
N THR A 28 -10.64 -7.16 -3.85
CA THR A 28 -9.62 -6.14 -3.49
C THR A 28 -8.73 -5.77 -4.67
N GLY A 29 -7.86 -4.79 -4.48
CA GLY A 29 -6.89 -4.33 -5.48
C GLY A 29 -7.48 -3.51 -6.62
N ARG A 30 -8.76 -3.15 -6.57
CA ARG A 30 -9.46 -2.36 -7.61
C ARG A 30 -10.47 -1.41 -7.00
N ILE A 31 -10.57 -0.21 -7.56
CA ILE A 31 -11.63 0.75 -7.22
C ILE A 31 -12.83 0.46 -8.13
N ARG A 32 -13.81 -0.26 -7.59
CA ARG A 32 -15.07 -0.60 -8.27
C ARG A 32 -16.18 -0.84 -7.25
N GLU A 33 -17.43 -0.75 -7.68
CA GLU A 33 -18.56 -1.09 -6.83
C GLU A 33 -18.48 -2.54 -6.34
N GLY A 34 -18.85 -2.77 -5.07
CA GLY A 34 -18.81 -4.08 -4.42
C GLY A 34 -17.41 -4.57 -4.00
N ALA A 35 -16.35 -3.81 -4.30
CA ALA A 35 -15.01 -4.09 -3.77
C ALA A 35 -14.87 -3.67 -2.30
N VAL A 36 -13.94 -4.31 -1.60
CA VAL A 36 -13.48 -3.92 -0.27
C VAL A 36 -12.83 -2.55 -0.38
N ALA A 37 -13.22 -1.62 0.50
CA ALA A 37 -12.64 -0.28 0.59
C ALA A 37 -11.27 -0.30 1.28
N ASP A 38 -10.29 -0.93 0.62
CA ASP A 38 -8.86 -0.83 0.91
C ASP A 38 -8.29 0.28 0.01
N LEU A 39 -8.09 1.48 0.56
CA LEU A 39 -7.74 2.68 -0.20
C LEU A 39 -6.56 3.40 0.43
N LEU A 40 -5.70 3.97 -0.41
CA LEU A 40 -4.61 4.85 -0.02
C LEU A 40 -4.79 6.18 -0.77
N ALA A 41 -4.87 7.28 -0.03
CA ALA A 41 -4.81 8.63 -0.58
C ALA A 41 -3.43 9.22 -0.29
N VAL A 42 -2.81 9.80 -1.33
CA VAL A 42 -1.45 10.35 -1.28
C VAL A 42 -1.46 11.83 -1.65
N ASP A 43 -0.39 12.54 -1.31
CA ASP A 43 -0.12 13.88 -1.81
C ASP A 43 0.47 13.82 -3.23
N GLY A 44 0.02 14.71 -4.12
CA GLY A 44 0.51 14.79 -5.49
C GLY A 44 -0.04 13.72 -6.45
N ASN A 45 0.62 13.58 -7.60
CA ASN A 45 0.25 12.63 -8.66
C ASN A 45 1.26 11.46 -8.70
N PRO A 46 0.85 10.22 -8.36
CA PRO A 46 1.75 9.07 -8.32
C PRO A 46 2.23 8.61 -9.71
N LEU A 47 1.65 9.14 -10.79
CA LEU A 47 2.11 8.89 -12.16
C LEU A 47 3.28 9.78 -12.57
N GLU A 48 3.46 10.91 -11.88
CA GLU A 48 4.59 11.82 -12.06
C GLU A 48 5.72 11.51 -11.06
N ASP A 49 5.36 11.17 -9.82
CA ASP A 49 6.30 10.77 -8.77
C ASP A 49 5.78 9.58 -7.97
N ILE A 50 6.39 8.41 -8.17
CA ILE A 50 5.99 7.17 -7.51
C ILE A 50 6.24 7.18 -6.00
N GLU A 51 7.11 8.08 -5.50
CA GLU A 51 7.38 8.24 -4.07
C GLU A 51 6.14 8.65 -3.29
N ALA A 52 5.16 9.30 -3.93
CA ALA A 52 3.86 9.57 -3.33
C ALA A 52 3.21 8.31 -2.75
N VAL A 53 3.39 7.15 -3.40
CA VAL A 53 2.89 5.84 -2.95
C VAL A 53 3.92 5.09 -2.11
N ALA A 54 5.20 5.10 -2.51
CA ALA A 54 6.23 4.29 -1.87
C ALA A 54 6.61 4.81 -0.47
N ASN A 55 6.70 6.13 -0.31
CA ASN A 55 7.09 6.75 0.95
C ASN A 55 5.87 7.15 1.76
N SER A 56 5.76 6.55 2.95
CA SER A 56 4.65 6.82 3.84
C SER A 56 4.51 8.30 4.22
N ALA A 57 5.58 9.10 4.22
CA ALA A 57 5.52 10.54 4.50
C ALA A 57 4.47 11.28 3.65
N HIS A 58 4.17 10.79 2.45
CA HIS A 58 3.19 11.37 1.53
C HIS A 58 1.77 10.77 1.64
N HIS A 59 1.53 9.84 2.57
CA HIS A 59 0.22 9.19 2.73
C HIS A 59 -0.71 10.04 3.60
N ARG A 60 -1.78 10.56 3.00
CA ARG A 60 -2.79 11.39 3.68
C ARG A 60 -3.83 10.56 4.43
N LEU A 61 -4.22 9.43 3.86
CA LEU A 61 -5.26 8.57 4.40
C LEU A 61 -5.01 7.12 3.98
N VAL A 62 -5.14 6.21 4.95
CA VAL A 62 -5.19 4.78 4.70
C VAL A 62 -6.53 4.27 5.22
N LEU A 63 -7.33 3.71 4.33
CA LEU A 63 -8.56 3.01 4.66
C LEU A 63 -8.31 1.51 4.50
N LYS A 64 -8.66 0.73 5.53
CA LYS A 64 -8.66 -0.72 5.48
C LYS A 64 -10.07 -1.22 5.74
N ARG A 65 -10.67 -1.92 4.79
CA ARG A 65 -12.06 -2.39 4.85
C ARG A 65 -13.04 -1.27 5.25
N GLY A 66 -12.84 -0.09 4.69
CA GLY A 66 -13.67 1.10 4.95
C GLY A 66 -13.42 1.81 6.28
N ARG A 67 -12.42 1.40 7.06
CA ARG A 67 -12.06 2.07 8.31
C ARG A 67 -10.73 2.80 8.18
N PRO A 68 -10.64 4.07 8.60
CA PRO A 68 -9.35 4.76 8.67
C PRO A 68 -8.44 4.07 9.67
N VAL A 69 -7.19 3.86 9.29
CA VAL A 69 -6.15 3.33 10.17
C VAL A 69 -5.13 4.42 10.46
N THR A 70 -4.82 4.62 11.74
CA THR A 70 -3.73 5.48 12.16
C THR A 70 -2.41 4.75 12.02
N ARG A 71 -1.37 5.48 11.61
CA ARG A 71 -0.01 4.94 11.67
C ARG A 71 0.38 4.77 13.13
N VAL A 72 0.79 3.56 13.48
CA VAL A 72 1.57 3.33 14.69
C VAL A 72 3.01 3.66 14.33
N PRO A 73 3.69 4.58 15.04
CA PRO A 73 5.11 4.79 14.85
C PRO A 73 5.82 3.45 15.02
N VAL A 74 6.45 2.96 13.96
CA VAL A 74 7.39 1.84 14.10
C VAL A 74 8.59 2.44 14.82
N ALA A 75 8.72 2.18 16.12
CA ALA A 75 9.92 2.53 16.86
C ALA A 75 11.13 2.05 16.06
N GLU A 76 11.99 2.98 15.66
CA GLU A 76 13.23 2.66 14.96
C GLU A 76 13.97 1.58 15.74
N GLY A 77 14.25 0.44 15.10
CA GLY A 77 15.08 -0.61 15.70
C GLY A 77 14.39 -1.88 16.20
N ARG A 78 13.20 -2.27 15.71
CA ARG A 78 12.77 -3.68 15.85
C ARG A 78 13.42 -4.57 14.78
N SER A 79 14.72 -4.81 15.00
CA SER A 79 15.34 -6.08 14.59
C SER A 79 14.51 -7.24 15.16
N ALA A 80 14.45 -8.36 14.42
CA ALA A 80 13.65 -9.55 14.70
C ALA A 80 13.83 -10.20 16.10
N ALA A 81 14.74 -9.69 16.94
CA ALA A 81 14.99 -10.19 18.29
C ALA A 81 13.88 -9.87 19.32
N ALA A 82 13.01 -8.87 19.09
CA ALA A 82 12.04 -8.44 20.12
C ALA A 82 10.77 -9.32 20.23
N LEU A 83 10.56 -10.30 19.35
CA LEU A 83 9.40 -11.20 19.40
C LEU A 83 9.58 -12.42 20.33
N ALA A 84 10.76 -12.60 20.93
CA ALA A 84 11.04 -13.77 21.79
C ALA A 84 10.73 -13.59 23.29
N ALA A 85 10.32 -12.39 23.75
CA ALA A 85 10.17 -12.11 25.18
C ALA A 85 8.71 -11.93 25.66
N ALA A 86 7.73 -12.41 24.88
CA ALA A 86 6.32 -12.38 25.27
C ALA A 86 5.68 -13.78 25.29
N GLN A 87 6.44 -14.78 25.78
CA GLN A 87 5.91 -16.05 26.28
C GLN A 87 6.33 -16.21 27.74
#